data_AF-A0A2J8JJC2-F1
#
_entry.id   AF-A0A2J8JJC2-F1
#
_cell.length_a   1.000
_cell.length_b   1.000
_cell.length_c   1.000
_cell.angle_alpha   90.00
_cell.angle_beta   90.00
_cell.angle_gamma   90.00
#
_symmetry.space_group_name_H-M   'P 1'
#
loop_
_entity.id
_entity.type
_entity.pdbx_description
1 polymer ?
#
loop_
_entity_poly.entity_id
_entity_poly.type
_entity_poly.pdbx_seq_one_letter_code
_entity_poly.pdbx_strand_id
1 'polypeptide(L)'
;MDLKIGKATPKDSKYVEKLEVLFPDLPKRNDIFGSLQKAKFDVSGLTTEQMLRKDQKTIYRQGVKVAISAIYMDLEAFLQRSNLLADLHAFCQAHSYDVLVAMTIFFNTHNEPVRQLAIFCPHVALQTTICEVLERSHSPPLKLTPASSTHPNLHAYLQGNTQVSRKKLLPLLQEALSAYFDSMKIPSGQPETADVSREQVDKELDRASNSLISGLSQDEEDPPLPPTPMNSLVDECPLDQGLPKLSAEAVFEKCSQISLSQSTTASLSKK
;
A
#
# COMPACT_ATOMS: atom_id res chain seq x y z
N MET A 1 8.01 7.61 -19.04
CA MET A 1 8.38 8.20 -17.73
C MET A 1 7.68 9.54 -17.62
N ASP A 2 6.89 9.79 -16.57
CA ASP A 2 6.27 11.10 -16.38
C ASP A 2 7.25 12.05 -15.68
N LEU A 3 7.76 13.02 -16.45
CA LEU A 3 8.67 14.05 -15.97
C LEU A 3 8.00 14.99 -14.95
N LYS A 4 6.67 15.13 -14.96
CA LYS A 4 5.91 16.03 -14.07
C LYS A 4 5.74 15.46 -12.65
N ILE A 5 5.91 14.15 -12.46
CA ILE A 5 5.67 13.47 -11.17
C ILE A 5 6.89 13.53 -10.24
N GLY A 6 8.08 13.92 -10.72
CA GLY A 6 9.26 14.20 -9.89
C GLY A 6 9.84 13.01 -9.10
N LYS A 7 9.45 11.77 -9.46
CA LYS A 7 9.89 10.52 -8.78
C LYS A 7 10.97 9.75 -9.55
N ALA A 8 11.33 10.19 -10.74
CA ALA A 8 12.39 9.61 -11.54
C ALA A 8 13.76 10.02 -10.99
N THR A 9 14.64 9.05 -10.78
CA THR A 9 16.06 9.29 -10.46
C THR A 9 16.91 9.32 -11.73
N PRO A 10 18.13 9.89 -11.70
CA PRO A 10 19.08 9.78 -12.82
C PRO A 10 19.42 8.33 -13.19
N LYS A 11 19.38 7.41 -12.21
CA LYS A 11 19.58 5.97 -12.43
C LYS A 11 18.47 5.40 -13.31
N ASP A 12 17.21 5.75 -13.06
CA ASP A 12 16.06 5.27 -13.84
C ASP A 12 16.15 5.73 -15.30
N SER A 13 16.44 7.02 -15.56
CA SER A 13 16.61 7.56 -16.91
C SER A 13 17.70 6.81 -17.69
N LYS A 14 18.87 6.60 -17.07
CA LYS A 14 20.02 5.88 -17.63
C LYS A 14 19.69 4.42 -17.99
N TYR A 15 18.79 3.76 -17.25
CA TYR A 15 18.32 2.41 -17.61
C TYR A 15 17.27 2.41 -18.72
N VAL A 16 16.34 3.38 -18.75
CA VAL A 16 15.37 3.51 -19.85
C VAL A 16 16.08 3.80 -21.18
N GLU A 17 17.08 4.68 -21.19
CA GLU A 17 17.90 4.98 -22.37
C GLU A 17 18.66 3.75 -22.88
N LYS A 18 19.23 2.93 -21.98
CA LYS A 18 19.85 1.65 -22.35
C LYS A 18 18.85 0.67 -22.96
N LEU A 19 17.63 0.60 -22.45
CA LEU A 19 16.59 -0.28 -22.98
C LEU A 19 16.11 0.17 -24.36
N GLU A 20 15.97 1.47 -24.59
CA GLU A 20 15.59 2.03 -25.91
C GLU A 20 16.67 1.77 -26.98
N VAL A 21 17.96 1.79 -26.61
CA VAL A 21 19.06 1.40 -27.51
C VAL A 21 19.05 -0.11 -27.84
N LEU A 22 18.61 -0.96 -26.90
CA LEU A 22 18.53 -2.41 -27.10
C LEU A 22 17.28 -2.85 -27.89
N PHE A 23 16.23 -2.04 -27.91
CA PHE A 23 14.94 -2.36 -28.54
C PHE A 23 14.45 -1.20 -29.43
N PRO A 24 15.15 -0.90 -30.55
CA PRO A 24 14.88 0.28 -31.38
C PRO A 24 13.51 0.27 -32.09
N ASP A 25 12.91 -0.91 -32.28
CA ASP A 25 11.59 -1.08 -32.92
C ASP A 25 10.40 -0.76 -31.99
N LEU A 26 10.67 -0.41 -30.72
CA LEU A 26 9.62 -0.04 -29.77
C LEU A 26 8.94 1.31 -30.13
N PRO A 27 7.64 1.48 -29.84
CA PRO A 27 6.98 2.78 -29.91
C PRO A 27 7.67 3.81 -28.99
N LYS A 28 7.47 5.11 -29.24
CA LYS A 28 8.20 6.15 -28.49
C LYS A 28 7.85 6.08 -27.00
N ARG A 29 8.79 6.48 -26.15
CA ARG A 29 8.69 6.53 -24.68
C ARG A 29 7.35 7.05 -24.15
N ASN A 30 6.77 8.05 -24.82
CA ASN A 30 5.50 8.67 -24.47
C ASN A 30 4.27 7.85 -24.90
N ASP A 31 4.34 7.18 -26.05
CA ASP A 31 3.26 6.36 -26.60
C ASP A 31 3.10 5.08 -25.77
N ILE A 32 4.23 4.46 -25.38
CA ILE A 32 4.28 3.35 -24.42
C ILE A 32 3.72 3.83 -23.07
N PHE A 33 4.19 4.98 -22.57
CA PHE A 33 3.75 5.50 -21.27
C PHE A 33 2.23 5.78 -21.25
N GLY A 34 1.69 6.43 -22.28
CA GLY A 34 0.25 6.69 -22.39
C GLY A 34 -0.57 5.40 -22.50
N SER A 35 -0.09 4.41 -23.25
CA SER A 35 -0.73 3.09 -23.38
C SER A 35 -0.75 2.34 -22.04
N LEU A 36 0.38 2.31 -21.32
CA LEU A 36 0.48 1.72 -19.98
C LEU A 36 -0.35 2.49 -18.94
N GLN A 37 -0.42 3.81 -19.01
CA GLN A 37 -1.27 4.62 -18.14
C GLN A 37 -2.75 4.34 -18.39
N LYS A 38 -3.18 4.26 -19.66
CA LYS A 38 -4.55 3.86 -20.03
C LYS A 38 -4.89 2.46 -19.50
N ALA A 39 -4.06 1.46 -19.79
CA ALA A 39 -4.27 0.07 -19.33
C ALA A 39 -4.21 -0.07 -17.79
N LYS A 40 -3.45 0.78 -17.09
CA LYS A 40 -3.41 0.81 -15.63
C LYS A 40 -4.72 1.31 -15.03
N PHE A 41 -5.26 2.40 -15.58
CA PHE A 41 -6.51 3.01 -15.11
C PHE A 41 -7.77 2.33 -15.65
N ASP A 42 -7.67 1.52 -16.70
CA ASP A 42 -8.76 0.63 -17.09
C ASP A 42 -8.99 -0.42 -15.98
N VAL A 43 -10.22 -0.41 -15.47
CA VAL A 43 -10.76 -1.36 -14.49
C VAL A 43 -12.17 -1.82 -14.90
N SER A 44 -12.59 -1.52 -16.14
CA SER A 44 -13.97 -1.75 -16.62
C SER A 44 -14.38 -3.22 -16.58
N GLY A 45 -13.47 -4.13 -16.95
CA GLY A 45 -13.67 -5.58 -16.92
C GLY A 45 -13.45 -6.26 -15.56
N LEU A 46 -13.35 -5.52 -14.44
CA LEU A 46 -13.03 -6.09 -13.13
C LEU A 46 -14.23 -6.23 -12.20
N THR A 47 -14.29 -7.38 -11.51
CA THR A 47 -15.15 -7.55 -10.32
C THR A 47 -14.68 -6.66 -9.18
N THR A 48 -15.52 -6.46 -8.16
CA THR A 48 -15.16 -5.60 -7.03
C THR A 48 -14.01 -6.20 -6.22
N GLU A 49 -14.02 -7.53 -6.02
CA GLU A 49 -12.89 -8.28 -5.43
C GLU A 49 -11.58 -8.07 -6.22
N GLN A 50 -11.64 -8.14 -7.55
CA GLN A 50 -10.46 -7.94 -8.41
C GLN A 50 -9.94 -6.49 -8.31
N MET A 51 -10.83 -5.50 -8.29
CA MET A 51 -10.45 -4.10 -8.05
C MET A 51 -9.75 -3.91 -6.70
N LEU A 52 -10.28 -4.53 -5.64
CA LEU A 52 -9.73 -4.45 -4.28
C LEU A 52 -8.35 -5.14 -4.17
N ARG A 53 -8.11 -6.20 -4.96
CA ARG A 53 -6.83 -6.93 -4.99
C ARG A 53 -5.78 -6.36 -5.95
N LYS A 54 -6.19 -5.69 -7.04
CA LYS A 54 -5.30 -5.19 -8.14
C LYS A 54 -4.08 -4.43 -7.62
N ASP A 55 -4.27 -3.62 -6.58
CA ASP A 55 -3.22 -2.88 -5.91
C ASP A 55 -3.53 -2.77 -4.40
N GLN A 56 -3.26 -3.85 -3.66
CA GLN A 56 -3.54 -3.95 -2.22
C GLN A 56 -2.27 -3.87 -1.34
N LYS A 57 -2.41 -3.38 -0.11
CA LYS A 57 -1.56 -3.75 1.02
C LYS A 57 -2.39 -4.09 2.25
N THR A 58 -1.79 -4.79 3.19
CA THR A 58 -2.38 -5.18 4.47
C THR A 58 -1.50 -4.68 5.61
N ILE A 59 -2.11 -4.24 6.70
CA ILE A 59 -1.46 -4.08 8.01
C ILE A 59 -2.20 -4.89 9.07
N TYR A 60 -1.53 -5.15 10.19
CA TYR A 60 -2.06 -5.90 11.32
C TYR A 60 -1.53 -5.29 12.62
N ARG A 61 -2.39 -5.15 13.64
CA ARG A 61 -2.02 -4.76 15.01
C ARG A 61 -2.97 -5.46 15.99
N GLN A 62 -2.41 -6.19 16.97
CA GLN A 62 -3.11 -6.70 18.16
C GLN A 62 -4.47 -7.37 17.84
N GLY A 63 -4.51 -8.23 16.81
CA GLY A 63 -5.72 -8.95 16.37
C GLY A 63 -6.42 -8.32 15.17
N VAL A 64 -6.40 -7.00 15.03
CA VAL A 64 -7.07 -6.29 13.93
C VAL A 64 -6.23 -6.28 12.66
N LYS A 65 -6.85 -6.65 11.53
CA LYS A 65 -6.28 -6.75 10.19
C LYS A 65 -6.97 -5.78 9.23
N VAL A 66 -6.21 -4.87 8.63
CA VAL A 66 -6.72 -3.80 7.75
C VAL A 66 -6.23 -3.98 6.32
N ALA A 67 -7.15 -4.06 5.38
CA ALA A 67 -6.88 -3.97 3.94
C ALA A 67 -6.80 -2.51 3.49
N ILE A 68 -5.86 -2.20 2.59
CA ILE A 68 -5.68 -0.85 2.01
C ILE A 68 -5.52 -0.98 0.48
N SER A 69 -6.63 -0.85 -0.23
CA SER A 69 -6.74 -1.04 -1.68
C SER A 69 -6.66 0.29 -2.42
N ALA A 70 -5.87 0.35 -3.50
CA ALA A 70 -5.84 1.49 -4.42
C ALA A 70 -6.70 1.18 -5.65
N ILE A 71 -7.79 1.94 -5.82
CA ILE A 71 -8.80 1.72 -6.84
C ILE A 71 -8.70 2.82 -7.91
N TYR A 72 -8.65 2.42 -9.18
CA TYR A 72 -8.33 3.30 -10.30
C TYR A 72 -9.59 3.82 -11.04
N MET A 73 -10.55 4.33 -10.26
CA MET A 73 -11.78 4.98 -10.75
C MET A 73 -12.20 6.07 -9.76
N ASP A 74 -13.29 6.80 -10.06
CA ASP A 74 -13.93 7.73 -9.13
C ASP A 74 -14.68 6.99 -8.00
N LEU A 75 -14.78 7.60 -6.81
CA LEU A 75 -15.45 7.02 -5.65
C LEU A 75 -16.97 6.96 -5.77
N GLU A 76 -17.65 7.95 -6.38
CA GLU A 76 -19.10 7.86 -6.57
C GLU A 76 -19.42 6.68 -7.52
N ALA A 77 -18.69 6.57 -8.62
CA ALA A 77 -18.78 5.44 -9.55
C ALA A 77 -18.42 4.09 -8.90
N PHE A 78 -17.52 4.07 -7.90
CA PHE A 78 -17.23 2.86 -7.11
C PHE A 78 -18.38 2.53 -6.13
N LEU A 79 -18.93 3.54 -5.45
CA LEU A 79 -20.03 3.42 -4.50
C LEU A 79 -21.35 2.98 -5.17
N GLN A 80 -21.55 3.33 -6.44
CA GLN A 80 -22.71 2.94 -7.25
C GLN A 80 -22.63 1.52 -7.86
N ARG A 81 -21.56 0.74 -7.60
CA ARG A 81 -21.43 -0.62 -8.14
C ARG A 81 -22.53 -1.55 -7.63
N SER A 82 -23.07 -2.37 -8.52
CA SER A 82 -24.03 -3.42 -8.18
C SER A 82 -23.47 -4.34 -7.08
N ASN A 83 -24.31 -4.65 -6.08
CA ASN A 83 -23.98 -5.52 -4.95
C ASN A 83 -22.78 -5.09 -4.09
N LEU A 84 -22.25 -3.86 -4.23
CA LEU A 84 -21.02 -3.40 -3.58
C LEU A 84 -20.90 -3.81 -2.10
N LEU A 85 -21.90 -3.54 -1.27
CA LEU A 85 -21.85 -3.85 0.16
C LEU A 85 -21.71 -5.35 0.43
N ALA A 86 -22.37 -6.21 -0.36
CA ALA A 86 -22.22 -7.65 -0.28
C ALA A 86 -20.81 -8.09 -0.73
N ASP A 87 -20.28 -7.49 -1.80
CA ASP A 87 -18.90 -7.72 -2.25
C ASP A 87 -17.87 -7.30 -1.18
N LEU A 88 -18.07 -6.14 -0.51
CA LEU A 88 -17.19 -5.68 0.57
C LEU A 88 -17.25 -6.61 1.78
N HIS A 89 -18.45 -7.02 2.20
CA HIS A 89 -18.63 -8.00 3.28
C HIS A 89 -17.98 -9.35 2.94
N ALA A 90 -18.22 -9.89 1.74
CA ALA A 90 -17.65 -11.16 1.30
C ALA A 90 -16.12 -11.10 1.18
N PHE A 91 -15.56 -10.01 0.64
CA PHE A 91 -14.12 -9.78 0.56
C PHE A 91 -13.47 -9.72 1.95
N CYS A 92 -14.07 -8.98 2.89
CA CYS A 92 -13.58 -8.89 4.25
C CYS A 92 -13.66 -10.25 4.98
N GLN A 93 -14.75 -11.01 4.81
CA GLN A 93 -14.88 -12.35 5.40
C GLN A 93 -13.87 -13.35 4.82
N ALA A 94 -13.79 -13.46 3.48
CA ALA A 94 -12.95 -14.43 2.78
C ALA A 94 -11.44 -14.23 3.01
N HIS A 95 -11.03 -13.06 3.50
CA HIS A 95 -9.65 -12.73 3.82
C HIS A 95 -9.42 -12.30 5.27
N SER A 96 -10.44 -12.42 6.12
CA SER A 96 -10.42 -12.06 7.55
C SER A 96 -9.92 -10.63 7.82
N TYR A 97 -10.47 -9.64 7.11
CA TYR A 97 -10.24 -8.21 7.35
C TYR A 97 -11.35 -7.62 8.21
N ASP A 98 -11.00 -6.95 9.30
CA ASP A 98 -11.95 -6.19 10.13
C ASP A 98 -12.28 -4.83 9.51
N VAL A 99 -11.32 -4.27 8.76
CA VAL A 99 -11.42 -2.97 8.10
C VAL A 99 -10.90 -3.05 6.67
N LEU A 100 -11.61 -2.42 5.74
CA LEU A 100 -11.16 -2.16 4.38
C LEU A 100 -11.13 -0.66 4.11
N VAL A 101 -9.96 -0.18 3.72
CA VAL A 101 -9.72 1.20 3.29
C VAL A 101 -9.53 1.24 1.78
N ALA A 102 -10.52 1.77 1.07
CA ALA A 102 -10.49 1.99 -0.37
C ALA A 102 -9.97 3.41 -0.68
N MET A 103 -8.73 3.53 -1.16
CA MET A 103 -8.20 4.78 -1.69
C MET A 103 -8.46 4.86 -3.19
N THR A 104 -9.27 5.80 -3.64
CA THR A 104 -9.49 6.00 -5.08
C THR A 104 -8.44 6.92 -5.69
N ILE A 105 -8.25 6.79 -7.00
CA ILE A 105 -7.54 7.77 -7.81
C ILE A 105 -8.09 7.77 -9.25
N PHE A 106 -8.40 8.97 -9.73
CA PHE A 106 -8.66 9.25 -11.14
C PHE A 106 -8.03 10.60 -11.52
N PHE A 107 -8.14 10.99 -12.80
CA PHE A 107 -7.71 12.30 -13.28
C PHE A 107 -8.93 13.12 -13.72
N ASN A 108 -8.99 14.40 -13.33
CA ASN A 108 -10.07 15.30 -13.73
C ASN A 108 -9.91 15.79 -15.20
N THR A 109 -10.81 16.66 -15.64
CA THR A 109 -10.79 17.30 -16.98
C THR A 109 -9.51 18.07 -17.30
N HIS A 110 -8.75 18.49 -16.29
CA HIS A 110 -7.46 19.20 -16.43
C HIS A 110 -6.25 18.25 -16.31
N ASN A 111 -6.49 16.93 -16.26
CA ASN A 111 -5.50 15.88 -16.02
C ASN A 111 -4.77 16.04 -14.66
N GLU A 112 -5.46 16.55 -13.64
CA GLU A 112 -4.99 16.62 -12.26
C GLU A 112 -5.45 15.38 -11.46
N PRO A 113 -4.60 14.78 -10.61
CA PRO A 113 -4.94 13.57 -9.86
C PRO A 113 -5.90 13.89 -8.70
N VAL A 114 -7.14 13.43 -8.79
CA VAL A 114 -8.11 13.46 -7.69
C VAL A 114 -7.90 12.24 -6.80
N ARG A 115 -8.09 12.40 -5.48
CA ARG A 115 -8.13 11.29 -4.51
C ARG A 115 -9.35 11.41 -3.64
N GLN A 116 -9.98 10.26 -3.38
CA GLN A 116 -10.99 10.10 -2.36
C GLN A 116 -10.67 8.86 -1.52
N LEU A 117 -11.38 8.70 -0.42
CA LEU A 117 -11.17 7.64 0.55
C LEU A 117 -12.53 7.08 0.97
N ALA A 118 -12.67 5.76 1.05
CA ALA A 118 -13.76 5.12 1.75
C ALA A 118 -13.24 4.13 2.79
N ILE A 119 -13.92 4.07 3.94
CA ILE A 119 -13.55 3.30 5.12
C ILE A 119 -14.73 2.40 5.47
N PHE A 120 -14.58 1.12 5.13
CA PHE A 120 -15.54 0.07 5.43
C PHE A 120 -15.11 -0.67 6.71
N CYS A 121 -15.93 -0.61 7.75
CA CYS A 121 -15.66 -1.26 9.04
C CYS A 121 -16.99 -1.57 9.74
N PRO A 122 -17.35 -2.84 9.99
CA PRO A 122 -18.55 -3.19 10.75
C PRO A 122 -18.45 -2.91 12.27
N HIS A 123 -17.25 -2.68 12.80
CA HIS A 123 -17.03 -2.48 14.23
C HIS A 123 -16.99 -0.97 14.57
N VAL A 124 -18.14 -0.42 14.98
CA VAL A 124 -18.37 1.03 15.13
C VAL A 124 -17.25 1.76 15.89
N ALA A 125 -16.85 1.32 17.09
CA ALA A 125 -15.81 2.04 17.85
C ALA A 125 -14.45 2.08 17.13
N LEU A 126 -14.11 1.04 16.36
CA LEU A 126 -12.89 0.98 15.55
C LEU A 126 -13.00 1.87 14.31
N GLN A 127 -14.17 1.86 13.67
CA GLN A 127 -14.52 2.77 12.57
C GLN A 127 -14.36 4.23 13.01
N THR A 128 -14.95 4.61 14.15
CA THR A 128 -14.89 5.95 14.72
C THR A 128 -13.45 6.38 15.01
N THR A 129 -12.65 5.59 15.74
CA THR A 129 -11.26 5.95 16.02
C THR A 129 -10.41 6.11 14.75
N ILE A 130 -10.64 5.28 13.72
CA ILE A 130 -9.96 5.41 12.43
C ILE A 130 -10.39 6.70 11.72
N CYS A 131 -11.69 6.99 11.62
CA CYS A 131 -12.17 8.21 10.97
C CYS A 131 -11.61 9.46 11.67
N GLU A 132 -11.74 9.55 13.00
CA GLU A 132 -11.25 10.68 13.78
C GLU A 132 -9.74 10.93 13.64
N VAL A 133 -8.90 9.89 13.69
CA VAL A 133 -7.43 10.05 13.60
C VAL A 133 -7.01 10.47 12.18
N LEU A 134 -7.72 10.03 11.14
CA LEU A 134 -7.47 10.47 9.77
C LEU A 134 -7.95 11.91 9.52
N GLU A 135 -9.12 12.28 10.06
CA GLU A 135 -9.64 13.65 10.01
C GLU A 135 -8.76 14.65 10.78
N ARG A 136 -8.32 14.28 11.99
CA ARG A 136 -7.45 15.08 12.86
C ARG A 136 -5.96 15.02 12.48
N SER A 137 -5.59 14.31 11.41
CA SER A 137 -4.18 14.18 11.03
C SER A 137 -3.59 15.49 10.50
N HIS A 138 -2.47 15.90 11.10
CA HIS A 138 -1.70 17.08 10.69
C HIS A 138 -0.35 16.75 10.02
N SER A 139 0.10 15.49 10.05
CA SER A 139 1.41 15.09 9.52
C SER A 139 1.40 13.67 8.91
N PRO A 140 1.13 13.53 7.60
CA PRO A 140 0.77 14.58 6.64
C PRO A 140 -0.71 14.98 6.76
N PRO A 141 -1.06 16.27 6.56
CA PRO A 141 -2.45 16.69 6.66
C PRO A 141 -3.27 16.13 5.49
N LEU A 142 -4.25 15.26 5.77
CA LEU A 142 -5.06 14.62 4.71
C LEU A 142 -6.03 15.60 4.03
N LYS A 143 -6.53 16.58 4.79
CA LYS A 143 -7.61 17.50 4.40
C LYS A 143 -8.83 16.72 3.90
N LEU A 144 -9.34 15.82 4.75
CA LEU A 144 -10.56 15.08 4.43
C LEU A 144 -11.78 16.00 4.50
N THR A 145 -12.71 15.81 3.56
CA THR A 145 -14.04 16.41 3.59
C THR A 145 -15.06 15.29 3.39
N PRO A 146 -16.05 15.08 4.27
CA PRO A 146 -17.04 14.03 4.13
C PRO A 146 -17.76 14.07 2.76
N ALA A 147 -18.02 12.89 2.21
CA ALA A 147 -18.77 12.67 0.99
C ALA A 147 -19.96 11.73 1.27
N SER A 148 -20.98 11.78 0.41
CA SER A 148 -22.19 10.98 0.58
C SER A 148 -21.90 9.48 0.58
N SER A 149 -22.40 8.78 1.61
CA SER A 149 -22.46 7.32 1.66
C SER A 149 -23.85 6.88 2.15
N THR A 150 -24.27 5.69 1.73
CA THR A 150 -25.63 5.17 1.93
C THR A 150 -25.74 4.11 3.03
N HIS A 151 -24.65 3.85 3.77
CA HIS A 151 -24.55 2.72 4.70
C HIS A 151 -23.71 3.07 5.94
N PRO A 152 -24.16 2.73 7.17
CA PRO A 152 -23.48 3.14 8.40
C PRO A 152 -22.04 2.62 8.51
N ASN A 153 -21.79 1.38 8.09
CA ASN A 153 -20.46 0.75 8.17
C ASN A 153 -19.47 1.26 7.09
N LEU A 154 -19.78 2.36 6.39
CA LEU A 154 -19.03 2.87 5.24
C LEU A 154 -18.98 4.40 5.23
N HIS A 155 -17.88 5.00 5.70
CA HIS A 155 -17.65 6.44 5.54
C HIS A 155 -16.93 6.73 4.21
N ALA A 156 -17.24 7.87 3.59
CA ALA A 156 -16.63 8.34 2.35
C ALA A 156 -16.12 9.77 2.50
N TYR A 157 -15.00 10.10 1.85
CA TYR A 157 -14.33 11.40 1.94
C TYR A 157 -13.66 11.82 0.63
N LEU A 158 -13.75 13.10 0.29
CA LEU A 158 -12.79 13.73 -0.63
C LEU A 158 -11.46 13.94 0.11
N GLN A 159 -10.32 13.65 -0.53
CA GLN A 159 -8.99 13.79 0.09
C GLN A 159 -8.24 14.99 -0.50
N GLY A 160 -8.39 16.16 0.12
CA GLY A 160 -7.86 17.43 -0.39
C GLY A 160 -6.34 17.51 -0.52
N ASN A 161 -5.57 16.68 0.19
CA ASN A 161 -4.14 16.51 -0.04
C ASN A 161 -3.86 15.32 -0.98
N THR A 162 -3.94 15.55 -2.28
CA THR A 162 -3.79 14.52 -3.32
C THR A 162 -2.38 13.92 -3.44
N GLN A 163 -1.38 14.50 -2.74
CA GLN A 163 -0.03 13.92 -2.65
C GLN A 163 0.07 12.79 -1.64
N VAL A 164 -0.86 12.68 -0.68
CA VAL A 164 -0.88 11.56 0.27
C VAL A 164 -1.39 10.31 -0.43
N SER A 165 -0.47 9.40 -0.74
CA SER A 165 -0.75 8.05 -1.24
C SER A 165 -0.76 7.03 -0.08
N ARG A 166 -1.16 5.80 -0.36
CA ARG A 166 -1.15 4.67 0.61
C ARG A 166 0.13 4.57 1.45
N LYS A 167 1.33 4.82 0.87
CA LYS A 167 2.61 4.79 1.62
C LYS A 167 2.66 5.81 2.77
N LYS A 168 1.91 6.91 2.66
CA LYS A 168 1.81 7.98 3.65
C LYS A 168 0.52 7.91 4.49
N LEU A 169 -0.53 7.22 4.02
CA LEU A 169 -1.71 6.88 4.83
C LEU A 169 -1.44 5.72 5.82
N LEU A 170 -0.61 4.74 5.43
CA LEU A 170 -0.35 3.53 6.22
C LEU A 170 0.13 3.81 7.67
N PRO A 171 1.04 4.77 7.94
CA PRO A 171 1.41 5.12 9.31
C PRO A 171 0.25 5.67 10.13
N LEU A 172 -0.62 6.50 9.54
CA LEU A 172 -1.80 7.07 10.22
C LEU A 172 -2.83 5.99 10.57
N LEU A 173 -2.97 4.96 9.73
CA LEU A 173 -3.77 3.78 10.06
C LEU A 173 -3.12 2.95 11.18
N GLN A 174 -1.79 2.82 11.20
CA GLN A 174 -1.08 2.16 12.32
C GLN A 174 -1.21 2.95 13.63
N GLU A 175 -1.26 4.28 13.59
CA GLU A 175 -1.51 5.20 14.71
C GLU A 175 -2.95 5.06 15.22
N ALA A 176 -3.94 5.10 14.32
CA ALA A 176 -5.36 4.91 14.65
C ALA A 176 -5.63 3.56 15.35
N LEU A 177 -4.99 2.49 14.86
CA LEU A 177 -5.05 1.19 15.53
C LEU A 177 -4.41 1.22 16.92
N SER A 178 -3.32 1.97 17.16
CA SER A 178 -2.78 2.13 18.52
C SER A 178 -3.80 2.83 19.44
N ALA A 179 -4.29 4.00 19.02
CA ALA A 179 -5.22 4.80 19.80
C ALA A 179 -6.49 4.03 20.20
N TYR A 180 -6.98 3.16 19.31
CA TYR A 180 -8.09 2.25 19.57
C TYR A 180 -7.78 1.24 20.69
N PHE A 181 -6.64 0.53 20.62
CA PHE A 181 -6.28 -0.42 21.67
C PHE A 181 -5.86 0.26 22.99
N ASP A 182 -5.36 1.49 22.94
CA ASP A 182 -4.96 2.23 24.14
C ASP A 182 -6.20 2.80 24.87
N SER A 183 -7.25 3.22 24.15
CA SER A 183 -8.54 3.56 24.78
C SER A 183 -9.23 2.35 25.42
N MET A 184 -9.07 1.14 24.85
CA MET A 184 -9.55 -0.11 25.44
C MET A 184 -8.79 -0.56 26.71
N LYS A 185 -7.59 -0.01 26.98
CA LYS A 185 -6.79 -0.36 28.18
C LYS A 185 -7.08 0.52 29.39
N ILE A 186 -7.74 1.67 29.19
CA ILE A 186 -8.13 2.56 30.29
C ILE A 186 -9.24 1.84 31.08
N PRO A 187 -9.02 1.48 32.37
CA PRO A 187 -10.10 1.02 33.21
C PRO A 187 -11.11 2.17 33.38
N SER A 188 -12.41 1.86 33.40
CA SER A 188 -13.46 2.84 33.68
C SER A 188 -13.43 3.27 35.16
N GLY A 189 -12.42 4.03 35.54
CA GLY A 189 -12.17 4.49 36.90
C GLY A 189 -13.08 5.66 37.30
N GLN A 190 -13.70 5.54 38.47
CA GLN A 190 -14.35 6.68 39.13
C GLN A 190 -13.30 7.70 39.60
N PRO A 191 -13.65 9.00 39.68
CA PRO A 191 -12.74 10.02 40.17
C PRO A 191 -12.78 10.12 41.70
N GLU A 192 -11.74 9.65 42.39
CA GLU A 192 -11.53 9.94 43.82
C GLU A 192 -10.15 10.59 44.07
N THR A 193 -10.24 11.83 44.56
CA THR A 193 -9.32 12.59 45.45
C THR A 193 -7.81 12.35 45.41
N ALA A 194 -7.08 13.46 45.26
CA ALA A 194 -5.63 13.55 45.40
C ALA A 194 -5.10 13.33 46.83
N ASP A 195 -3.83 12.91 46.93
CA ASP A 195 -2.91 13.36 47.99
C ASP A 195 -1.45 13.44 47.45
N VAL A 196 -0.50 13.91 48.26
CA VAL A 196 0.76 14.55 47.84
C VAL A 196 2.02 13.94 48.47
N SER A 197 3.09 13.74 47.68
CA SER A 197 4.54 13.87 48.05
C SER A 197 5.46 13.43 46.89
N ARG A 198 6.50 14.18 46.50
CA ARG A 198 7.92 14.14 46.96
C ARG A 198 8.62 12.77 46.75
N GLU A 199 9.88 12.68 46.33
CA GLU A 199 11.00 13.65 46.43
C GLU A 199 12.08 13.48 45.32
N GLN A 200 13.10 14.34 45.29
CA GLN A 200 14.24 14.29 44.33
C GLN A 200 15.52 13.72 44.98
N VAL A 201 16.34 12.98 44.23
CA VAL A 201 17.80 12.86 44.46
C VAL A 201 18.52 12.79 43.10
N ASP A 202 19.68 13.43 43.01
CA ASP A 202 20.55 13.53 41.82
C ASP A 202 22.01 13.16 42.17
N LYS A 203 22.79 12.64 41.21
CA LYS A 203 24.28 12.55 41.22
C LYS A 203 24.92 11.90 39.97
N GLU A 204 25.62 12.71 39.18
CA GLU A 204 27.11 12.72 38.99
C GLU A 204 27.96 11.45 39.27
N LEU A 205 29.09 11.16 38.59
CA LEU A 205 29.83 11.74 37.42
C LEU A 205 31.01 10.80 37.00
N ASP A 206 31.73 11.13 35.90
CA ASP A 206 33.17 10.82 35.61
C ASP A 206 33.56 9.38 35.14
N ARG A 207 34.64 9.13 34.35
CA ARG A 207 35.61 9.97 33.59
C ARG A 207 36.42 9.12 32.55
N ALA A 208 37.06 9.80 31.58
CA ALA A 208 38.15 9.42 30.64
C ALA A 208 37.72 8.99 29.21
N SER A 209 38.33 9.40 28.07
CA SER A 209 39.69 9.86 27.66
C SER A 209 40.67 8.72 27.32
N ASN A 210 41.32 8.59 26.14
CA ASN A 210 41.37 9.34 24.84
C ASN A 210 41.47 8.30 23.67
N SER A 211 42.05 8.44 22.45
CA SER A 211 42.87 9.46 21.77
C SER A 211 43.03 9.30 20.24
N LEU A 212 43.30 10.41 19.54
CA LEU A 212 44.09 10.64 18.29
C LEU A 212 44.04 9.71 17.04
N ILE A 213 43.38 10.20 15.98
CA ILE A 213 43.84 10.43 14.58
C ILE A 213 44.83 9.44 13.89
N SER A 214 44.34 8.78 12.82
CA SER A 214 45.03 8.46 11.54
C SER A 214 43.97 7.94 10.53
N GLY A 215 44.06 7.99 9.19
CA GLY A 215 45.01 8.66 8.31
C GLY A 215 44.96 8.17 6.84
N LEU A 216 44.20 8.88 5.98
CA LEU A 216 44.16 8.82 4.49
C LEU A 216 43.60 7.57 3.76
N SER A 217 42.85 7.86 2.68
CA SER A 217 42.62 7.10 1.42
C SER A 217 42.29 5.60 1.44
N GLN A 218 41.11 5.23 0.90
CA GLN A 218 41.01 4.56 -0.43
C GLN A 218 39.57 4.59 -0.99
N ASP A 219 39.35 3.92 -2.13
CA ASP A 219 38.31 4.11 -3.16
C ASP A 219 36.82 3.97 -2.75
N GLU A 220 35.94 4.48 -3.64
CA GLU A 220 34.49 4.34 -3.55
C GLU A 220 34.02 2.91 -3.88
N GLU A 221 34.02 2.03 -2.88
CA GLU A 221 33.34 0.73 -2.95
C GLU A 221 31.87 0.86 -2.50
N ASP A 222 30.93 0.26 -3.25
CA ASP A 222 29.50 0.28 -2.93
C ASP A 222 29.27 -0.34 -1.53
N PRO A 223 28.55 0.32 -0.59
CA PRO A 223 28.46 -0.16 0.78
C PRO A 223 27.81 -1.55 0.84
N PRO A 224 28.39 -2.52 1.56
CA PRO A 224 27.96 -3.91 1.53
C PRO A 224 26.50 -4.04 1.96
N LEU A 225 25.72 -4.77 1.15
CA LEU A 225 24.30 -4.98 1.41
C LEU A 225 24.10 -5.65 2.79
N PRO A 226 23.14 -5.20 3.60
CA PRO A 226 22.87 -5.83 4.90
C PRO A 226 22.47 -7.29 4.68
N PRO A 227 22.94 -8.23 5.54
CA PRO A 227 22.66 -9.64 5.38
C PRO A 227 21.15 -9.92 5.41
N THR A 228 20.70 -10.80 4.51
CA THR A 228 19.28 -11.18 4.39
C THR A 228 18.72 -11.65 5.75
N PRO A 229 17.62 -11.07 6.26
CA PRO A 229 17.08 -11.44 7.56
C PRO A 229 16.62 -12.91 7.60
N MET A 230 17.44 -13.77 8.20
CA MET A 230 17.21 -15.21 8.24
C MET A 230 16.23 -15.58 9.37
N ASN A 231 14.93 -15.67 9.03
CA ASN A 231 13.87 -16.00 9.97
C ASN A 231 12.69 -16.74 9.31
N SER A 232 12.95 -17.92 8.75
CA SER A 232 11.99 -19.03 8.71
C SER A 232 12.72 -20.34 8.36
N LEU A 233 12.51 -21.39 9.15
CA LEU A 233 12.88 -22.76 8.76
C LEU A 233 11.82 -23.27 7.77
N VAL A 234 12.20 -23.33 6.51
CA VAL A 234 11.47 -24.00 5.42
C VAL A 234 12.48 -24.93 4.77
N ASP A 235 12.39 -26.23 5.05
CA ASP A 235 13.51 -27.18 4.86
C ASP A 235 13.93 -27.45 3.41
N GLU A 236 13.20 -26.93 2.42
CA GLU A 236 13.69 -26.80 1.04
C GLU A 236 13.37 -25.40 0.49
N CYS A 237 14.39 -24.58 0.22
CA CYS A 237 14.21 -23.36 -0.56
C CYS A 237 14.25 -23.73 -2.05
N PRO A 238 13.23 -23.39 -2.88
CA PRO A 238 13.21 -23.70 -4.31
C PRO A 238 14.33 -23.04 -5.15
N LEU A 239 15.22 -22.28 -4.52
CA LEU A 239 16.38 -21.60 -5.13
C LEU A 239 17.73 -22.25 -4.75
N ASP A 240 17.76 -23.26 -3.85
CA ASP A 240 19.00 -23.95 -3.45
C ASP A 240 19.60 -24.78 -4.60
N GLN A 241 18.77 -25.17 -5.57
CA GLN A 241 19.19 -25.75 -6.85
C GLN A 241 19.65 -24.69 -7.88
N GLY A 242 19.86 -23.45 -7.42
CA GLY A 242 20.17 -22.27 -8.23
C GLY A 242 18.93 -21.58 -8.82
N LEU A 243 19.16 -20.44 -9.49
CA LEU A 243 18.11 -19.77 -10.25
C LEU A 243 17.61 -20.72 -11.36
N PRO A 244 16.27 -20.84 -11.57
CA PRO A 244 15.73 -21.64 -12.66
C PRO A 244 16.27 -21.12 -14.01
N LYS A 245 16.67 -22.03 -14.89
CA LYS A 245 17.24 -21.71 -16.21
C LYS A 245 16.15 -21.18 -17.16
N LEU A 246 15.77 -19.93 -16.97
CA LEU A 246 14.80 -19.18 -17.78
C LEU A 246 15.41 -18.84 -19.15
N SER A 247 15.45 -19.82 -20.04
CA SER A 247 15.77 -19.59 -21.45
C SER A 247 14.56 -19.01 -22.20
N ALA A 248 14.79 -18.39 -23.36
CA ALA A 248 13.70 -17.81 -24.16
C ALA A 248 12.73 -18.90 -24.66
N GLU A 249 13.26 -20.07 -24.97
CA GLU A 249 12.54 -21.26 -25.43
C GLU A 249 11.63 -21.78 -24.32
N ALA A 250 12.12 -21.89 -23.07
CA ALA A 250 11.33 -22.35 -21.93
C ALA A 250 10.17 -21.39 -21.60
N VAL A 251 10.34 -20.08 -21.83
CA VAL A 251 9.25 -19.10 -21.72
C VAL A 251 8.24 -19.26 -22.86
N PHE A 252 8.71 -19.39 -24.11
CA PHE A 252 7.85 -19.54 -25.28
C PHE A 252 7.04 -20.84 -25.26
N GLU A 253 7.65 -21.95 -24.85
CA GLU A 253 6.97 -23.23 -24.67
C GLU A 253 5.88 -23.13 -23.62
N LYS A 254 6.17 -22.51 -22.46
CA LYS A 254 5.19 -22.34 -21.38
C LYS A 254 4.02 -21.43 -21.78
N CYS A 255 4.27 -20.37 -22.55
CA CYS A 255 3.22 -19.57 -23.17
C CYS A 255 2.37 -20.38 -24.15
N SER A 256 2.99 -21.24 -24.96
CA SER A 256 2.30 -22.13 -25.91
C SER A 256 1.42 -23.16 -25.19
N GLN A 257 1.92 -23.77 -24.11
CA GLN A 257 1.17 -24.69 -23.25
C GLN A 257 -0.06 -24.00 -22.60
N ILE A 258 0.05 -22.73 -22.20
CA ILE A 258 -1.08 -21.93 -21.69
C ILE A 258 -2.12 -21.69 -22.78
N SER A 259 -1.71 -21.30 -24.00
CA SER A 259 -2.62 -21.10 -25.14
C SER A 259 -3.34 -22.39 -25.54
N LEU A 260 -2.66 -23.53 -25.51
CA LEU A 260 -3.26 -24.85 -25.75
C LEU A 260 -4.28 -25.22 -24.64
N SER A 261 -3.95 -24.96 -23.37
CA SER A 261 -4.82 -25.24 -22.22
C SER A 261 -6.09 -24.38 -22.19
N GLN A 262 -6.02 -23.14 -22.67
CA GLN A 262 -7.19 -22.28 -22.87
C GLN A 262 -8.04 -22.76 -24.07
N SER A 263 -7.41 -23.38 -25.07
CA SER A 263 -8.11 -23.92 -26.25
C SER A 263 -8.88 -25.20 -25.92
N THR A 264 -8.35 -26.09 -25.07
CA THR A 264 -9.07 -27.29 -24.61
C THR A 264 -10.21 -26.98 -23.65
N THR A 265 -10.05 -26.01 -22.74
CA THR A 265 -11.17 -25.59 -21.88
C THR A 265 -12.29 -24.91 -22.69
N ALA A 266 -11.96 -24.10 -23.70
CA ALA A 266 -12.94 -23.54 -24.62
C ALA A 266 -13.66 -24.57 -25.51
N SER A 267 -13.04 -25.71 -25.81
CA SER A 267 -13.68 -26.79 -26.60
C SER A 267 -14.57 -27.70 -25.76
N LEU A 268 -14.27 -27.89 -24.47
CA LEU A 268 -15.09 -28.67 -23.54
C LEU A 268 -16.42 -27.98 -23.17
N SER A 269 -16.46 -26.64 -23.14
CA SER A 269 -17.68 -25.85 -22.86
C SER A 269 -18.67 -25.74 -24.03
N LYS A 270 -18.59 -26.65 -25.02
CA LYS A 270 -19.46 -26.67 -26.22
C LYS A 270 -20.01 -28.07 -26.54
N LYS A 271 -20.38 -28.84 -25.51
CA LYS A 271 -20.99 -30.15 -25.64
C LYS A 271 -22.04 -30.40 -24.57
#